data_AF-A0ABD6B4K3-F1
#
_entry.id   AF-A0ABD6B4K3-F1
#
_cell.length_a   1.000
_cell.length_b   1.000
_cell.length_c   1.000
_cell.angle_alpha   90.00
_cell.angle_beta   90.00
_cell.angle_gamma   90.00
#
_symmetry.space_group_name_H-M   'P 1'
#
loop_
_entity.id
_entity.type
_entity.pdbx_description
1 polymer ?
#
loop_
_entity_poly.entity_id
_entity_poly.type
_entity_poly.pdbx_seq_one_letter_code
_entity_poly.pdbx_strand_id
1 'polypeptide(L)' 'MDERARTAVGLAAAAVLVVGGTLATGYLPSTPRSQLLAGGLIVAGFALGFLTLGEFELPD' A
#
# COMPACT_ATOMS: atom_id res chain seq x y z
N MET A 1 -17.96 5.62 11.68
CA MET A 1 -17.01 4.52 11.93
C MET A 1 -16.05 4.99 12.98
N ASP A 2 -15.76 4.17 13.99
CA ASP A 2 -14.83 4.51 15.07
C ASP A 2 -13.40 4.70 14.54
N GLU A 3 -12.62 5.58 15.19
CA GLU A 3 -11.21 5.87 14.87
C GLU A 3 -10.41 4.59 14.66
N ARG A 4 -10.53 3.65 15.61
CA ARG A 4 -9.87 2.33 15.58
C ARG A 4 -10.27 1.49 14.38
N ALA A 5 -11.54 1.54 13.97
CA ALA A 5 -12.02 0.81 12.81
C ALA A 5 -11.43 1.40 11.52
N ARG A 6 -11.32 2.74 11.44
CA ARG A 6 -10.68 3.42 10.30
C ARG A 6 -9.20 3.07 10.19
N THR A 7 -8.46 3.09 11.31
CA THR A 7 -7.04 2.70 11.34
C THR A 7 -6.86 1.23 10.95
N ALA A 8 -7.67 0.31 11.50
CA ALA A 8 -7.59 -1.10 11.19
C ALA A 8 -7.85 -1.38 9.70
N VAL A 9 -8.87 -0.73 9.12
CA VAL A 9 -9.18 -0.85 7.69
C VAL A 9 -8.05 -0.29 6.83
N GLY A 10 -7.48 0.87 7.18
CA GLY A 10 -6.37 1.47 6.43
C GLY A 10 -5.11 0.61 6.47
N LEU A 11 -4.76 0.06 7.63
CA LEU A 11 -3.62 -0.86 7.78
C LEU A 11 -3.84 -2.19 7.06
N ALA A 12 -5.06 -2.74 7.10
CA ALA A 12 -5.39 -3.95 6.34
C ALA A 12 -5.28 -3.71 4.83
N ALA A 13 -5.79 -2.58 4.33
CA ALA A 13 -5.67 -2.20 2.93
C ALA A 13 -4.20 -1.99 2.51
N ALA A 14 -3.40 -1.33 3.36
CA ALA A 14 -1.97 -1.17 3.16
C ALA A 14 -1.25 -2.53 3.05
N ALA A 15 -1.54 -3.46 3.97
CA ALA A 15 -0.98 -4.81 3.95
C ALA A 15 -1.37 -5.58 2.68
N VAL A 16 -2.62 -5.48 2.24
CA VAL A 16 -3.08 -6.12 1.00
C VAL A 16 -2.33 -5.57 -0.22
N LEU A 17 -2.11 -4.26 -0.29
CA LEU A 17 -1.35 -3.64 -1.38
C LEU A 17 0.11 -4.10 -1.41
N VAL A 18 0.78 -4.13 -0.26
CA VAL A 18 2.18 -4.59 -0.15
C VAL A 18 2.27 -6.06 -0.55
N VAL A 19 1.49 -6.93 0.07
CA VAL A 19 1.52 -8.38 -0.22
C VAL A 19 1.09 -8.66 -1.66
N GLY A 20 0.05 -8.00 -2.15
CA GLY A 20 -0.43 -8.13 -3.52
C GLY A 20 0.62 -7.69 -4.54
N GLY A 21 1.28 -6.56 -4.30
CA GLY A 21 2.39 -6.09 -5.12
C GLY A 21 3.59 -7.04 -5.08
N THR A 22 3.94 -7.59 -3.92
CA THR A 22 5.00 -8.60 -3.78
C THR A 22 4.66 -9.89 -4.53
N LEU A 23 3.43 -10.38 -4.46
CA LEU A 23 3.02 -11.54 -5.26
C LEU A 23 3.05 -11.23 -6.76
N ALA A 24 2.64 -10.02 -7.14
CA ALA A 24 2.64 -9.57 -8.53
C ALA A 24 4.04 -9.58 -9.16
N THR A 25 5.12 -9.35 -8.40
CA THR A 25 6.50 -9.45 -8.94
C THR A 25 6.85 -10.87 -9.40
N GLY A 26 6.27 -11.90 -8.76
CA GLY A 26 6.47 -13.31 -9.10
C GLY A 26 5.48 -13.86 -10.13
N TYR A 27 4.27 -13.31 -10.21
CA TYR A 27 3.21 -13.81 -11.09
C TYR A 27 3.10 -13.07 -12.43
N LEU A 28 3.51 -11.80 -12.52
CA LEU A 28 3.42 -11.04 -13.76
C LEU A 28 4.62 -11.29 -14.68
N PRO A 29 4.46 -11.15 -16.01
CA PRO A 29 5.58 -11.21 -16.95
C PRO A 29 6.68 -10.21 -16.59
N SER A 30 7.95 -10.58 -16.81
CA SER A 30 9.12 -9.74 -16.52
C SER A 30 9.32 -8.58 -17.50
N THR A 31 8.24 -7.85 -17.79
CA THR A 31 8.28 -6.63 -18.61
C THR A 31 8.38 -5.40 -17.72
N PRO A 32 8.96 -4.29 -18.21
CA PRO A 32 9.06 -3.05 -17.43
C PRO A 32 7.71 -2.55 -16.90
N ARG A 33 6.64 -2.68 -17.68
CA ARG A 33 5.28 -2.25 -17.29
C ARG A 33 4.75 -3.05 -16.09
N SER A 34 4.91 -4.37 -16.14
CA SER A 34 4.51 -5.25 -15.05
C SER A 34 5.28 -4.96 -13.75
N GLN A 35 6.58 -4.69 -13.86
CA GLN A 35 7.43 -4.38 -12.71
C GLN A 35 7.08 -3.02 -12.10
N LEU A 36 6.77 -2.02 -12.93
CA LEU A 36 6.26 -0.73 -12.45
C LEU A 36 4.92 -0.88 -11.73
N LEU A 37 4.02 -1.72 -12.24
CA LEU A 37 2.75 -2.00 -11.57
C LEU A 37 2.97 -2.68 -10.21
N ALA A 38 3.77 -3.76 -10.18
CA ALA A 38 4.04 -4.51 -8.95
C ALA A 38 4.76 -3.64 -7.91
N GLY A 39 5.81 -2.92 -8.30
CA GLY A 39 6.51 -1.98 -7.43
C GLY A 39 5.61 -0.82 -6.98
N GLY A 40 4.78 -0.30 -7.89
CA GLY A 40 3.81 0.76 -7.59
C GLY A 40 2.80 0.36 -6.53
N LEU A 41 2.28 -0.87 -6.57
CA LEU A 41 1.39 -1.42 -5.54
C LEU A 41 2.08 -1.48 -4.17
N ILE A 42 3.34 -1.91 -4.12
CA ILE A 42 4.11 -1.98 -2.87
C ILE A 42 4.30 -0.58 -2.28
N VAL A 43 4.74 0.38 -3.10
CA VAL A 43 4.94 1.78 -2.68
C VAL A 43 3.62 2.41 -2.22
N ALA A 44 2.53 2.17 -2.94
CA ALA A 44 1.20 2.65 -2.54
C ALA A 44 0.75 2.05 -1.21
N GLY A 45 1.03 0.78 -0.95
CA GLY A 45 0.75 0.13 0.33
C GLY A 45 1.49 0.79 1.49
N PHE A 46 2.79 1.04 1.34
CA PHE A 46 3.56 1.77 2.37
C PHE A 46 3.08 3.21 2.55
N ALA A 47 2.81 3.94 1.48
CA ALA A 47 2.27 5.30 1.55
C ALA A 47 0.91 5.34 2.27
N LEU A 48 0.03 4.39 1.99
CA LEU A 48 -1.27 4.28 2.66
C LEU A 48 -1.10 3.94 4.15
N GLY A 49 -0.21 3.00 4.49
CA GLY A 49 0.08 2.65 5.88
C GLY A 49 0.62 3.84 6.66
N PHE A 50 1.53 4.59 6.04
CA PHE A 50 2.10 5.82 6.57
C PHE A 50 1.01 6.89 6.84
N LEU A 51 0.13 7.15 5.86
CA LEU A 51 -1.00 8.09 6.02
C LEU A 51 -1.99 7.63 7.10
N THR A 52 -2.26 6.33 7.18
CA THR A 52 -3.21 5.75 8.14
C THR A 52 -2.71 5.88 9.59
N LEU A 53 -1.40 5.84 9.78
CA LEU A 53 -0.77 6.00 11.10
C LEU A 53 -0.66 7.47 11.54
N GLY A 54 -1.00 8.42 10.67
CA GLY A 54 -0.98 9.85 11.01
C GLY A 54 0.41 10.45 11.11
N GLU A 55 1.44 9.80 10.55
CA GLU A 55 2.83 10.29 10.56
C GLU A 55 3.07 11.46 9.58
N PHE A 56 2.04 11.87 8.80
CA PHE A 56 2.05 13.07 7.95
C PHE A 56 1.06 14.09 8.55
N GLU A 57 1.52 14.93 9.48
CA GLU A 57 0.92 16.25 9.65
C GLU A 57 1.30 17.07 8.41
N LEU A 58 0.36 17.25 7.48
CA LEU A 58 0.51 18.23 6.41
C LEU A 58 0.45 19.62 7.05
N PRO A 59 1.50 20.46 6.92
CA PRO A 59 1.44 21.82 7.41
C PRO A 59 0.30 22.59 6.70
N ASP A 60 -0.44 23.39 7.48
CA ASP A 60 -1.58 24.22 7.05
C ASP A 60 -1.28 25.08 5.80
#